data_AF-A0A948U3A1-F1
#
_entry.id   AF-A0A948U3A1-F1
#
_cell.length_a   1.000
_cell.length_b   1.000
_cell.length_c   1.000
_cell.angle_alpha   90.00
_cell.angle_beta   90.00
_cell.angle_gamma   90.00
#
_symmetry.space_group_name_H-M   'P 1'
#
loop_
_entity.id
_entity.type
_entity.pdbx_description
1 polymer ?
#
loop_
_entity_poly.entity_id
_entity_poly.type
_entity_poly.pdbx_seq_one_letter_code
_entity_poly.pdbx_strand_id
1 'polypeptide(L)'
;MTDTTDNRMSFNDAVSYVQQQKKAAFAAMPVFGDNDETAEGARIFILDLDEAGELRLRFIAGPFFSTAHAANEAVSADEIPESVREMRFMPTSYEEDWFTDQIQLLIQKLVQASGVNAEQMPDYKNLPSRGAGPEAVFPISFIGMDENKPH
;
A
#
# COMPACT_ATOMS: atom_id res chain seq x y z
N MET A 1 16.56 -12.64 22.63
CA MET A 1 17.21 -12.74 21.30
C MET A 1 16.53 -11.70 20.44
N THR A 2 17.28 -10.71 19.97
CA THR A 2 16.77 -9.49 19.33
C THR A 2 16.27 -9.82 17.94
N ASP A 3 14.95 -9.94 17.80
CA ASP A 3 14.31 -10.18 16.51
C ASP A 3 14.57 -9.00 15.57
N THR A 4 15.18 -9.33 14.43
CA THR A 4 15.20 -8.64 13.14
C THR A 4 15.19 -7.10 13.14
N THR A 5 16.29 -6.51 12.68
CA THR A 5 16.42 -5.09 12.31
C THR A 5 15.16 -4.62 11.56
N ASP A 6 14.41 -3.68 12.14
CA ASP A 6 13.31 -3.01 11.46
C ASP A 6 13.88 -2.29 10.23
N ASN A 7 13.78 -2.92 9.05
CA ASN A 7 14.28 -2.39 7.79
C ASN A 7 13.36 -1.31 7.21
N ARG A 8 12.40 -0.80 7.99
CA ARG A 8 11.51 0.28 7.56
C ARG A 8 12.19 1.64 7.71
N MET A 9 12.10 2.41 6.65
CA MET A 9 12.59 3.78 6.49
C MET A 9 11.55 4.78 6.99
N SER A 10 11.99 5.92 7.52
CA SER A 10 11.11 7.09 7.63
C SER A 10 10.70 7.59 6.26
N PHE A 11 9.70 8.46 6.15
CA PHE A 11 9.33 9.08 4.88
C PHE A 11 10.51 9.78 4.19
N ASN A 12 11.29 10.58 4.93
CA ASN A 12 12.44 11.30 4.35
C ASN A 12 13.54 10.34 3.85
N ASP A 13 13.78 9.26 4.59
CA ASP A 13 14.72 8.21 4.16
C ASP A 13 14.20 7.45 2.95
N ALA A 14 12.90 7.19 2.88
CA ALA A 14 12.25 6.54 1.75
C ALA A 14 12.31 7.40 0.49
N VAL A 15 12.05 8.72 0.58
CA VAL A 15 12.22 9.66 -0.53
C VAL A 15 13.67 9.66 -1.02
N SER A 16 14.63 9.74 -0.10
CA SER A 16 16.05 9.69 -0.43
C SER A 16 16.43 8.39 -1.12
N TYR A 17 15.92 7.26 -0.62
CA TYR A 17 16.10 5.94 -1.21
C TYR A 17 15.56 5.87 -2.65
N VAL A 18 14.31 6.32 -2.85
CA VAL A 18 13.64 6.32 -4.17
C VAL A 18 14.43 7.16 -5.17
N GLN A 19 14.89 8.35 -4.76
CA GLN A 19 15.64 9.25 -5.62
C GLN A 19 17.02 8.70 -6.02
N GLN A 20 17.73 8.08 -5.07
CA GLN A 20 19.10 7.57 -5.27
C GLN A 20 19.12 6.21 -5.97
N GLN A 21 18.27 5.29 -5.56
CA GLN A 21 18.26 3.90 -6.03
C GLN A 21 17.38 3.68 -7.26
N LYS A 22 16.53 4.66 -7.60
CA LYS A 22 15.53 4.56 -8.68
C LYS A 22 14.64 3.32 -8.51
N LYS A 23 14.28 3.04 -7.26
CA LYS A 23 13.41 1.96 -6.81
C LYS A 23 12.23 2.53 -6.02
N ALA A 24 11.27 1.69 -5.70
CA ALA A 24 10.09 2.09 -4.94
C ALA A 24 10.27 1.84 -3.44
N ALA A 25 9.45 2.49 -2.62
CA ALA A 25 9.27 2.15 -1.22
C ALA A 25 7.77 2.09 -0.92
N PHE A 26 7.32 1.17 -0.08
CA PHE A 26 5.89 1.04 0.21
C PHE A 26 5.56 0.93 1.70
N ALA A 27 4.36 1.35 2.05
CA ALA A 27 3.73 1.10 3.33
C ALA A 27 2.31 0.56 3.10
N ALA A 28 1.81 -0.24 4.04
CA ALA A 28 0.46 -0.77 3.99
C ALA A 28 -0.21 -0.65 5.37
N MET A 29 -1.51 -0.34 5.38
CA MET A 29 -2.34 -0.27 6.56
C MET A 29 -3.57 -1.16 6.40
N PRO A 30 -3.90 -2.01 7.39
CA PRO A 30 -5.17 -2.70 7.41
C PRO A 30 -6.32 -1.69 7.58
N VAL A 31 -7.45 -1.99 6.95
CA VAL A 31 -8.72 -1.28 7.14
C VAL A 31 -9.67 -2.21 7.84
N PHE A 32 -10.21 -1.77 8.97
CA PHE A 32 -11.18 -2.50 9.78
C PHE A 32 -12.58 -1.93 9.49
N GLY A 33 -13.58 -2.82 9.41
CA GLY A 33 -14.99 -2.43 9.31
C GLY A 33 -15.62 -2.30 10.70
N ASP A 34 -16.94 -2.19 10.74
CA ASP A 34 -17.72 -1.87 11.95
C ASP A 34 -17.55 -2.87 13.11
N ASN A 35 -17.09 -4.08 12.82
CA ASN A 35 -16.87 -5.11 13.85
C ASN A 35 -15.48 -5.05 14.50
N ASP A 36 -14.53 -4.27 13.97
CA ASP A 36 -13.13 -4.07 14.42
C ASP A 36 -12.30 -5.35 14.73
N GLU A 37 -12.86 -6.55 14.55
CA GLU A 37 -12.22 -7.82 14.90
C GLU A 37 -11.28 -8.34 13.80
N THR A 38 -11.60 -8.05 12.54
CA THR A 38 -10.82 -8.51 11.38
C THR A 38 -10.69 -7.40 10.35
N ALA A 39 -9.47 -7.22 9.84
CA ALA A 39 -9.24 -6.31 8.73
C ALA A 39 -9.99 -6.81 7.48
N GLU A 40 -10.79 -5.94 6.88
CA GLU A 40 -11.61 -6.21 5.70
C GLU A 40 -10.89 -5.87 4.40
N GLY A 41 -9.80 -5.11 4.49
CA GLY A 41 -8.92 -4.80 3.36
C GLY A 41 -7.70 -4.01 3.77
N ALA A 42 -7.10 -3.33 2.81
CA ALA A 42 -5.90 -2.55 3.05
C ALA A 42 -5.84 -1.27 2.22
N ARG A 43 -5.06 -0.33 2.73
CA ARG A 43 -4.55 0.85 2.04
C ARG A 43 -3.05 0.65 1.83
N ILE A 44 -2.59 0.88 0.62
CA ILE A 44 -1.20 0.70 0.20
C ILE A 44 -0.72 2.04 -0.37
N PHE A 45 0.45 2.43 0.07
CA PHE A 45 1.11 3.68 -0.27
C PHE A 45 2.46 3.34 -0.89
N ILE A 46 2.71 3.70 -2.14
CA ILE A 46 3.96 3.42 -2.85
C ILE A 46 4.59 4.73 -3.27
N LEU A 47 5.78 5.02 -2.75
CA LEU A 47 6.63 6.10 -3.21
C LEU A 47 7.51 5.60 -4.34
N ASP A 48 7.49 6.30 -5.46
CA ASP A 48 8.34 6.04 -6.61
C ASP A 48 8.62 7.33 -7.39
N LEU A 49 9.31 7.20 -8.52
CA LEU A 49 9.50 8.29 -9.46
C LEU A 49 8.61 8.05 -10.69
N ASP A 50 7.99 9.10 -11.20
CA ASP A 50 7.27 9.05 -12.47
C ASP A 50 8.23 8.99 -13.68
N GLU A 51 7.66 9.04 -14.89
CA GLU A 51 8.44 9.02 -16.14
C GLU A 51 9.35 10.25 -16.30
N ALA A 52 9.02 11.37 -15.66
CA ALA A 52 9.84 12.58 -15.63
C ALA A 52 10.93 12.54 -14.53
N GLY A 53 10.90 11.53 -13.66
CA GLY A 53 11.82 11.39 -12.54
C GLY A 53 11.39 12.19 -11.30
N GLU A 54 10.16 12.69 -11.26
CA GLU A 54 9.58 13.41 -10.13
C GLU A 54 8.98 12.44 -9.12
N LEU A 55 9.07 12.80 -7.83
CA LEU A 55 8.52 11.98 -6.76
C LEU A 55 6.99 11.97 -6.85
N ARG A 56 6.40 10.77 -6.83
CA ARG A 56 4.95 10.60 -6.70
C ARG A 56 4.63 9.58 -5.61
N LEU A 57 3.39 9.63 -5.14
CA LEU A 57 2.80 8.63 -4.27
C LEU A 57 1.67 7.93 -5.03
N ARG A 58 1.77 6.62 -5.24
CA ARG A 58 0.63 5.81 -5.67
C ARG A 58 -0.14 5.31 -4.47
N PHE A 59 -1.43 5.63 -4.41
CA PHE A 59 -2.37 5.19 -3.39
C PHE A 59 -3.29 4.10 -3.95
N ILE A 60 -3.29 2.93 -3.33
CA ILE A 60 -4.15 1.80 -3.70
C ILE A 60 -4.95 1.39 -2.48
N ALA A 61 -6.26 1.21 -2.64
CA ALA A 61 -7.13 0.79 -1.55
C ALA A 61 -8.20 -0.16 -2.04
N GLY A 62 -8.64 -1.07 -1.17
CA GLY A 62 -9.68 -2.02 -1.51
C GLY A 62 -9.86 -3.12 -0.47
N PRO A 63 -10.99 -3.84 -0.56
CA PRO A 63 -11.23 -4.99 0.29
C PRO A 63 -10.27 -6.12 -0.07
N PHE A 64 -9.93 -6.94 0.92
CA PHE A 64 -9.32 -8.23 0.65
C PHE A 64 -10.26 -9.06 -0.21
N PHE A 65 -9.71 -10.02 -0.95
CA PHE A 65 -10.50 -11.02 -1.66
C PHE A 65 -11.41 -10.43 -2.77
N SER A 66 -11.20 -9.18 -3.19
CA SER A 66 -11.84 -8.57 -4.36
C SER A 66 -10.84 -8.33 -5.48
N THR A 67 -11.29 -8.49 -6.73
CA THR A 67 -10.51 -8.17 -7.93
C THR A 67 -10.63 -6.70 -8.36
N ALA A 68 -11.52 -5.92 -7.74
CA ALA A 68 -11.66 -4.50 -8.01
C ALA A 68 -11.08 -3.68 -6.85
N HIS A 69 -10.09 -2.84 -7.15
CA HIS A 69 -9.62 -1.83 -6.20
C HIS A 69 -10.71 -0.77 -6.01
N ALA A 70 -10.87 -0.32 -4.77
CA ALA A 70 -11.71 0.82 -4.44
C ALA A 70 -11.02 2.14 -4.85
N ALA A 71 -9.69 2.17 -4.84
CA ALA A 71 -8.87 3.29 -5.35
C ALA A 71 -7.54 2.78 -5.92
N ASN A 72 -7.06 3.43 -6.99
CA ASN A 72 -5.71 3.28 -7.55
C ASN A 72 -5.32 4.61 -8.21
N GLU A 73 -4.75 5.50 -7.42
CA GLU A 73 -4.52 6.90 -7.77
C GLU A 73 -3.05 7.27 -7.64
N ALA A 74 -2.60 8.26 -8.42
CA ALA A 74 -1.29 8.86 -8.30
C ALA A 74 -1.42 10.28 -7.77
N VAL A 75 -0.64 10.60 -6.75
CA VAL A 75 -0.64 11.87 -6.01
C VAL A 75 0.76 12.50 -6.15
N SER A 76 0.84 13.79 -6.49
CA SER A 76 2.12 14.49 -6.60
C SER A 76 2.76 14.70 -5.23
N ALA A 77 4.06 14.95 -5.20
CA ALA A 77 4.82 15.10 -3.95
C ALA A 77 4.27 16.18 -3.00
N ASP A 78 3.77 17.29 -3.54
CA ASP A 78 3.21 18.41 -2.79
C ASP A 78 1.83 18.11 -2.20
N GLU A 79 1.10 17.16 -2.79
CA GLU A 79 -0.23 16.72 -2.33
C GLU A 79 -0.17 15.55 -1.34
N ILE A 80 1.03 15.00 -1.05
CA ILE A 80 1.18 13.89 -0.09
C ILE A 80 0.76 14.34 1.31
N PRO A 81 -0.29 13.72 1.92
CA PRO A 81 -0.79 14.07 3.24
C PRO A 81 0.26 13.88 4.35
N GLU A 82 0.20 14.70 5.39
CA GLU A 82 1.13 14.64 6.54
C GLU A 82 1.10 13.28 7.24
N SER A 83 -0.08 12.71 7.40
CA SER A 83 -0.30 11.35 7.93
C SER A 83 0.48 10.25 7.20
N VAL A 84 0.67 10.38 5.87
CA VAL A 84 1.49 9.46 5.08
C VAL A 84 2.97 9.70 5.34
N ARG A 85 3.38 10.94 5.62
CA ARG A 85 4.77 11.30 5.95
C ARG A 85 5.19 10.78 7.32
N GLU A 86 4.24 10.51 8.21
CA GLU A 86 4.49 9.88 9.51
C GLU A 86 4.67 8.36 9.41
N MET A 87 4.37 7.76 8.26
CA MET A 87 4.45 6.31 8.07
C MET A 87 5.90 5.82 7.93
N ARG A 88 6.05 4.50 8.09
CA ARG A 88 7.32 3.78 7.93
C ARG A 88 7.24 2.91 6.67
N PHE A 89 8.17 3.10 5.75
CA PHE A 89 8.16 2.49 4.42
C PHE A 89 9.21 1.41 4.30
N MET A 90 8.90 0.32 3.62
CA MET A 90 9.87 -0.71 3.26
C MET A 90 10.41 -0.47 1.85
N PRO A 91 11.72 -0.69 1.61
CA PRO A 91 12.25 -0.67 0.24
C PRO A 91 11.58 -1.76 -0.57
N THR A 92 11.32 -1.54 -1.85
CA THR A 92 10.67 -2.54 -2.72
C THR A 92 10.92 -2.26 -4.21
N SER A 93 10.33 -3.08 -5.06
CA SER A 93 10.14 -2.84 -6.49
C SER A 93 8.75 -3.34 -6.88
N TYR A 94 8.26 -2.92 -8.03
CA TYR A 94 6.99 -3.39 -8.56
C TYR A 94 7.04 -3.53 -10.09
N GLU A 95 6.08 -4.24 -10.64
CA GLU A 95 5.74 -4.24 -12.06
C GLU A 95 4.32 -3.66 -12.20
N GLU A 96 4.07 -2.86 -13.24
CA GLU A 96 2.80 -2.12 -13.40
C GLU A 96 1.57 -3.04 -13.46
N ASP A 97 1.72 -4.27 -13.94
CA ASP A 97 0.65 -5.27 -14.01
C ASP A 97 0.21 -5.75 -12.63
N TRP A 98 1.05 -5.65 -11.60
CA TRP A 98 0.70 -6.03 -10.22
C TRP A 98 -0.43 -5.16 -9.66
N PHE A 99 -0.63 -3.95 -10.18
CA PHE A 99 -1.74 -3.07 -9.77
C PHE A 99 -3.10 -3.52 -10.33
N THR A 100 -3.16 -4.67 -11.00
CA THR A 100 -4.42 -5.32 -11.39
C THR A 100 -4.74 -6.54 -10.51
N ASP A 101 -3.82 -6.93 -9.62
CA ASP A 101 -4.00 -8.07 -8.72
C ASP A 101 -4.93 -7.73 -7.54
N GLN A 102 -5.48 -8.79 -6.93
CA GLN A 102 -6.14 -8.68 -5.62
C GLN A 102 -5.19 -8.10 -4.57
N ILE A 103 -5.71 -7.29 -3.65
CA ILE A 103 -4.89 -6.56 -2.65
C ILE A 103 -3.93 -7.46 -1.87
N GLN A 104 -4.37 -8.64 -1.41
CA GLN A 104 -3.46 -9.53 -0.68
C GLN A 104 -2.28 -10.04 -1.53
N LEU A 105 -2.50 -10.25 -2.83
CA LEU A 105 -1.45 -10.70 -3.75
C LEU A 105 -0.49 -9.57 -4.06
N LEU A 106 -0.99 -8.35 -4.24
CA LEU A 106 -0.16 -7.16 -4.38
C LEU A 106 0.75 -6.97 -3.14
N ILE A 107 0.19 -7.05 -1.93
CA ILE A 107 0.99 -6.94 -0.69
C ILE A 107 2.05 -8.04 -0.64
N GLN A 108 1.71 -9.29 -0.96
CA GLN A 108 2.66 -10.40 -1.00
C GLN A 108 3.83 -10.12 -1.93
N LYS A 109 3.56 -9.66 -3.16
CA LYS A 109 4.59 -9.34 -4.15
C LYS A 109 5.49 -8.18 -3.70
N LEU A 110 4.90 -7.12 -3.14
CA LEU A 110 5.65 -5.96 -2.62
C LEU A 110 6.57 -6.33 -1.45
N VAL A 111 6.12 -7.20 -0.53
CA VAL A 111 6.96 -7.70 0.56
C VAL A 111 8.07 -8.60 0.02
N GLN A 112 7.77 -9.52 -0.89
CA GLN A 112 8.79 -10.38 -1.51
C GLN A 112 9.87 -9.54 -2.22
N ALA A 113 9.45 -8.48 -2.92
CA ALA A 113 10.35 -7.53 -3.57
C ALA A 113 11.18 -6.68 -2.59
N SER A 114 10.80 -6.59 -1.32
CA SER A 114 11.58 -5.91 -0.29
C SER A 114 12.80 -6.72 0.19
N GLY A 115 12.89 -8.00 -0.19
CA GLY A 115 13.94 -8.90 0.27
C GLY A 115 13.82 -9.31 1.75
N VAL A 116 12.73 -8.93 2.43
CA VAL A 116 12.36 -9.49 3.72
C VAL A 116 11.91 -10.94 3.51
N ASN A 117 12.41 -11.84 4.36
CA ASN A 117 12.19 -13.27 4.22
C ASN A 117 10.68 -13.58 4.32
N ALA A 118 10.06 -13.83 3.16
CA ALA A 118 8.61 -13.99 3.01
C ALA A 118 8.06 -15.31 3.60
N GLU A 119 8.90 -16.09 4.29
CA GLU A 119 8.53 -17.37 4.92
C GLU A 119 7.42 -17.23 5.98
N GLN A 120 7.16 -16.01 6.47
CA GLN A 120 6.07 -15.72 7.40
C GLN A 120 4.79 -15.20 6.73
N MET A 121 4.80 -14.97 5.41
CA MET A 121 3.61 -14.52 4.68
C MET A 121 2.76 -15.71 4.22
N PRO A 122 1.42 -15.64 4.38
CA PRO A 122 0.52 -16.59 3.75
C PRO A 122 0.71 -16.59 2.22
N ASP A 123 0.65 -17.78 1.62
CA ASP A 123 0.75 -17.93 0.18
C ASP A 123 -0.61 -17.61 -0.49
N TYR A 124 -0.91 -16.33 -0.63
CA TYR A 124 -2.16 -15.85 -1.23
C TYR A 124 -2.29 -16.21 -2.71
N LYS A 125 -1.19 -16.54 -3.40
CA LYS A 125 -1.21 -17.03 -4.78
C LYS A 125 -1.88 -18.40 -4.90
N ASN A 126 -1.68 -19.26 -3.90
CA ASN A 126 -2.21 -20.63 -3.90
C ASN A 126 -3.43 -20.81 -2.96
N LEU A 127 -3.83 -19.77 -2.22
CA LEU A 127 -5.06 -19.79 -1.44
C LEU A 127 -6.29 -19.72 -2.37
N PRO A 128 -7.37 -20.50 -2.09
CA PRO A 128 -8.61 -20.38 -2.83
C PRO A 128 -9.12 -18.94 -2.75
N SER A 129 -9.35 -18.30 -3.89
CA SER A 129 -9.96 -16.98 -3.94
C SER A 129 -11.33 -17.07 -3.28
N ARG A 130 -11.45 -16.55 -2.06
CA ARG A 130 -12.74 -16.09 -1.55
C ARG A 130 -12.99 -14.76 -2.26
N GLY A 131 -14.24 -14.48 -2.59
CA GLY A 131 -14.66 -13.23 -3.21
C GLY A 131 -15.36 -12.40 -2.14
N ALA A 132 -15.01 -11.13 -1.98
CA ALA A 132 -15.99 -10.19 -1.45
C ALA A 132 -17.09 -10.06 -2.53
N GLY A 133 -18.35 -10.31 -2.17
CA GLY A 133 -19.47 -10.15 -3.10
C GLY A 133 -19.60 -8.68 -3.56
N PRO A 134 -20.30 -8.43 -4.68
CA PRO A 134 -20.49 -7.08 -5.22
C PRO A 134 -21.16 -6.09 -4.24
N GLU A 135 -21.76 -6.58 -3.16
CA GLU A 135 -22.36 -5.83 -2.06
C GLU A 135 -21.38 -5.34 -0.99
N ALA A 136 -20.10 -5.73 -1.04
CA ALA A 136 -19.11 -5.31 -0.04
C ALA A 136 -18.78 -3.81 -0.19
N VAL A 137 -19.16 -3.01 0.80
CA VAL A 137 -18.83 -1.57 0.87
C VAL A 137 -17.49 -1.42 1.58
N PHE A 138 -16.48 -0.88 0.89
CA PHE A 138 -15.16 -0.64 1.48
C PHE A 138 -14.98 0.84 1.84
N PRO A 139 -14.66 1.19 3.10
CA PRO A 139 -14.57 2.58 3.51
C PRO A 139 -13.31 3.27 2.94
N ILE A 140 -13.54 4.13 1.94
CA ILE A 140 -12.53 5.05 1.39
C ILE A 140 -12.49 6.35 2.20
N SER A 141 -12.34 6.28 3.52
CA SER A 141 -12.01 7.49 4.29
C SER A 141 -10.57 7.87 3.94
N PHE A 142 -10.42 8.75 2.96
CA PHE A 142 -9.13 9.28 2.52
C PHE A 142 -8.43 9.89 3.73
N ILE A 143 -7.13 9.61 3.91
CA ILE A 143 -6.43 10.11 5.08
C ILE A 143 -6.29 11.64 4.97
N GLY A 144 -7.16 12.37 5.67
CA GLY A 144 -7.04 13.81 5.87
C GLY A 144 -7.74 14.74 4.86
N MET A 145 -8.49 14.21 3.89
CA MET A 145 -9.50 15.03 3.20
C MET A 145 -10.77 14.97 4.04
N ASP A 146 -10.97 16.00 4.85
CA ASP A 146 -12.24 16.26 5.54
C ASP A 146 -13.40 16.04 4.56
N GLU A 147 -14.44 15.31 4.98
CA GLU A 147 -15.72 15.15 4.27
C GLU A 147 -16.52 16.48 4.23
N ASN A 148 -15.83 17.62 4.17
CA ASN A 148 -16.39 18.94 4.34
C ASN A 148 -16.02 19.85 3.16
N LYS A 149 -16.65 19.58 2.01
CA LYS A 149 -17.03 20.65 1.09
C LYS A 149 -18.53 20.58 0.84
N PRO A 150 -19.35 21.33 1.60
CA PRO A 150 -20.60 21.80 1.06
C PRO A 150 -20.32 22.88 0.00
N HIS A 151 -21.18 22.89 -1.01
CA HIS A 151 -21.24 23.75 -2.19
C HIS A 151 -20.91 25.23 -2.00
#